data_AF-A0A934WX58-F1
#
_entry.id   AF-A0A934WX58-F1
#
_cell.length_a   1.000
_cell.length_b   1.000
_cell.length_c   1.000
_cell.angle_alpha   90.00
_cell.angle_beta   90.00
_cell.angle_gamma   90.00
#
_symmetry.space_group_name_H-M   'P 1'
#
loop_
_entity.id
_entity.type
_entity.pdbx_description
1 polymer ?
#
loop_
_entity_poly.entity_id
_entity_poly.type
_entity_poly.pdbx_seq_one_letter_code
_entity_poly.pdbx_strand_id
1 'polypeptide(L)'
;MIQFFNFHRDKYWFRLKRYVMGILKSHKSDKTIAWSYSLGTFVAILPTPGFSTFIGLALIAVFKQLNKMAVLLAMIIWNIFTVVPVYWFSFKIGQMLSITSTTTLFSNGLANEILQYLKEFMVGNLLITIPVSIISYFVAMVLLRKSRLMREKRAMGKFKSGIR
;
A
#
# COMPACT_ATOMS: atom_id res chain seq x y z
N MET A 1 -6.65 9.02 -28.77
CA MET A 1 -6.08 9.27 -27.42
C MET A 1 -7.07 8.95 -26.28
N ILE A 2 -8.34 9.36 -26.37
CA ILE A 2 -9.38 9.09 -25.35
C ILE A 2 -9.74 7.59 -25.23
N GLN A 3 -9.81 6.84 -26.34
CA GLN A 3 -10.14 5.40 -26.32
C GLN A 3 -9.04 4.51 -25.70
N PHE A 4 -7.76 4.85 -25.91
CA PHE A 4 -6.63 4.10 -25.34
C PHE A 4 -6.58 4.23 -23.80
N PHE A 5 -6.93 5.41 -23.28
CA PHE A 5 -6.98 5.67 -21.84
C PHE A 5 -8.12 4.90 -21.14
N ASN A 6 -9.30 4.83 -21.79
CA ASN A 6 -10.45 4.08 -21.26
C ASN A 6 -10.17 2.57 -21.17
N PHE A 7 -9.49 1.98 -22.16
CA PHE A 7 -9.16 0.55 -22.16
C PHE A 7 -8.26 0.14 -20.97
N HIS A 8 -7.22 0.93 -20.66
CA HIS A 8 -6.35 0.65 -19.53
C HIS A 8 -7.02 0.87 -18.17
N ARG A 9 -7.88 1.90 -18.07
CA ARG A 9 -8.69 2.16 -16.88
C ARG A 9 -9.59 0.98 -16.54
N ASP A 10 -10.26 0.42 -17.53
CA ASP A 10 -11.21 -0.69 -17.32
C ASP A 10 -10.50 -1.96 -16.84
N LYS A 11 -9.30 -2.24 -17.35
CA LYS A 11 -8.45 -3.35 -16.89
C LYS A 11 -7.97 -3.18 -15.45
N TYR A 12 -7.56 -1.95 -15.07
CA TYR A 12 -7.11 -1.66 -13.71
C TYR A 12 -8.28 -1.75 -12.71
N TRP A 13 -9.43 -1.15 -13.04
CA TRP A 13 -10.63 -1.22 -12.20
C TRP A 13 -11.08 -2.67 -12.00
N PHE A 14 -11.06 -3.48 -13.05
CA PHE A 14 -11.40 -4.89 -12.97
C PHE A 14 -10.49 -5.67 -12.01
N ARG A 15 -9.17 -5.40 -12.04
CA ARG A 15 -8.22 -5.96 -11.07
C ARG A 15 -8.57 -5.53 -9.66
N LEU A 16 -8.69 -4.23 -9.40
CA LEU A 16 -9.00 -3.69 -8.07
C LEU A 16 -10.29 -4.32 -7.51
N LYS A 17 -11.35 -4.36 -8.32
CA LYS A 17 -12.64 -4.97 -7.98
C LYS A 17 -12.50 -6.44 -7.59
N ARG A 18 -11.69 -7.21 -8.33
CA ARG A 18 -11.44 -8.63 -8.04
C ARG A 18 -10.83 -8.82 -6.64
N TYR A 19 -9.79 -8.06 -6.31
CA TYR A 19 -9.14 -8.17 -5.00
C TYR A 19 -10.07 -7.71 -3.87
N VAL A 20 -10.75 -6.57 -4.05
CA VAL A 20 -11.73 -6.07 -3.07
C VAL A 20 -12.84 -7.10 -2.85
N MET A 21 -13.40 -7.69 -3.91
CA MET A 21 -14.39 -8.75 -3.79
C MET A 21 -13.83 -10.00 -3.09
N GLY A 22 -12.60 -10.39 -3.38
CA GLY A 22 -11.92 -11.51 -2.71
C GLY A 22 -11.74 -11.26 -1.21
N ILE A 23 -11.43 -10.03 -0.83
CA ILE A 23 -11.36 -9.59 0.57
C ILE A 23 -12.74 -9.68 1.24
N LEU A 24 -13.77 -9.14 0.60
CA LEU A 24 -15.14 -9.12 1.15
C LEU A 24 -15.82 -10.50 1.21
N LYS A 25 -15.31 -11.48 0.46
CA LYS A 25 -15.75 -12.89 0.54
C LYS A 25 -14.89 -13.72 1.50
N SER A 26 -13.80 -13.16 2.02
CA SER A 26 -12.90 -13.87 2.91
C SER A 26 -13.54 -14.14 4.28
N HIS A 27 -13.34 -15.35 4.80
CA HIS A 27 -13.71 -15.73 6.17
C HIS A 27 -12.75 -15.18 7.24
N LYS A 28 -11.67 -14.50 6.84
CA LYS A 28 -10.73 -13.88 7.78
C LYS A 28 -11.39 -12.71 8.54
N SER A 29 -10.95 -12.49 9.78
CA SER A 29 -11.40 -11.35 10.58
C SER A 29 -11.00 -10.03 9.94
N ASP A 30 -11.77 -8.97 10.17
CA ASP A 30 -11.45 -7.63 9.66
C ASP A 30 -10.07 -7.17 10.14
N LYS A 31 -9.74 -7.48 11.41
CA LYS A 31 -8.42 -7.19 12.01
C LYS A 31 -7.29 -7.84 11.21
N THR A 32 -7.44 -9.11 10.85
CA THR A 32 -6.44 -9.84 10.06
C THR A 32 -6.30 -9.26 8.66
N ILE A 33 -7.41 -8.89 8.02
CA ILE A 33 -7.41 -8.32 6.66
C ILE A 33 -6.72 -6.96 6.67
N ALA A 34 -7.09 -6.06 7.59
CA ALA A 34 -6.47 -4.74 7.71
C ALA A 34 -4.98 -4.84 8.07
N TRP A 35 -4.61 -5.78 8.95
CA TRP A 35 -3.21 -6.04 9.27
C TRP A 35 -2.42 -6.49 8.03
N SER A 36 -3.01 -7.39 7.24
CA SER A 36 -2.40 -7.87 5.98
C SER A 36 -2.25 -6.73 4.96
N TYR A 37 -3.25 -5.86 4.85
CA TYR A 37 -3.19 -4.69 3.97
C TYR A 37 -2.11 -3.69 4.39
N SER A 38 -1.97 -3.44 5.69
CA SER A 38 -0.94 -2.57 6.26
C SER A 38 0.46 -3.12 6.04
N LEU A 39 0.69 -4.41 6.27
CA LEU A 39 1.97 -5.03 5.95
C LEU A 39 2.28 -4.97 4.44
N GLY A 40 1.29 -5.21 3.58
CA GLY A 40 1.47 -5.05 2.14
C GLY A 40 1.79 -3.60 1.74
N THR A 41 1.18 -2.63 2.41
CA THR A 41 1.45 -1.19 2.22
C THR A 41 2.89 -0.86 2.62
N PHE A 42 3.32 -1.31 3.80
CA PHE A 42 4.68 -1.14 4.28
C PHE A 42 5.70 -1.68 3.26
N VAL A 43 5.52 -2.92 2.82
CA VAL A 43 6.43 -3.55 1.83
C VAL A 43 6.40 -2.83 0.48
N ALA A 44 5.24 -2.34 0.04
CA ALA A 44 5.11 -1.70 -1.27
C ALA A 44 5.75 -0.30 -1.33
N ILE A 45 5.83 0.42 -0.20
CA ILE A 45 6.46 1.74 -0.10
C ILE A 45 7.94 1.62 0.26
N LEU A 46 8.39 0.49 0.82
CA LEU A 46 9.82 0.31 1.08
C LEU A 46 10.62 0.43 -0.22
N PRO A 47 11.73 1.18 -0.22
CA PRO A 47 12.54 1.44 -1.40
C PRO A 47 13.40 0.24 -1.73
N THR A 48 12.74 -0.80 -2.24
CA THR A 48 13.32 -2.09 -2.63
C THR A 48 13.15 -2.25 -4.14
N PRO A 49 14.04 -1.65 -4.95
CA PRO A 49 13.84 -1.49 -6.38
C PRO A 49 13.58 -2.84 -7.05
N GLY A 50 12.40 -3.03 -7.62
CA GLY A 50 11.99 -4.29 -8.28
C GLY A 50 11.72 -5.48 -7.35
N PHE A 51 12.03 -5.39 -6.06
CA PHE A 51 11.92 -6.51 -5.11
C PHE A 51 10.68 -6.47 -4.22
N SER A 52 10.00 -5.33 -4.09
CA SER A 52 8.80 -5.19 -3.22
C SER A 52 7.76 -6.28 -3.49
N THR A 53 7.51 -6.62 -4.76
CA THR A 53 6.57 -7.69 -5.15
C THR A 53 7.02 -9.05 -4.62
N PHE A 54 8.30 -9.41 -4.78
CA PHE A 54 8.85 -10.66 -4.28
C PHE A 54 8.78 -10.72 -2.75
N ILE A 55 9.09 -9.61 -2.07
CA ILE A 55 9.01 -9.52 -0.61
C ILE A 55 7.57 -9.73 -0.13
N GLY A 56 6.56 -9.15 -0.77
CA GLY A 56 5.17 -9.40 -0.37
C GLY A 56 4.66 -10.80 -0.72
N LEU A 57 5.15 -11.41 -1.81
CA LEU A 57 4.88 -12.82 -2.08
C LEU A 57 5.53 -13.74 -1.02
N ALA A 58 6.77 -13.45 -0.63
CA ALA A 58 7.45 -14.13 0.47
C ALA A 58 6.70 -13.95 1.79
N LEU A 59 6.22 -12.74 2.08
CA LEU A 59 5.39 -12.44 3.25
C LEU A 59 4.13 -13.30 3.27
N ILE A 60 3.46 -13.45 2.13
CA ILE A 60 2.28 -14.32 1.97
C ILE A 60 2.64 -15.80 2.18
N ALA A 61 3.79 -16.23 1.67
CA ALA A 61 4.23 -17.63 1.74
C ALA A 61 4.61 -18.04 3.17
N VAL A 62 5.33 -17.16 3.88
CA VAL A 62 5.79 -17.38 5.26
C VAL A 62 4.64 -17.24 6.25
N PHE A 63 3.84 -16.17 6.14
CA PHE A 63 2.78 -15.87 7.11
C PHE A 63 1.40 -16.29 6.58
N LYS A 64 1.10 -17.59 6.68
CA LYS A 64 -0.16 -18.20 6.20
C LYS A 64 -1.43 -17.63 6.84
N GLN A 65 -1.31 -16.99 8.01
CA GLN A 65 -2.41 -16.29 8.66
C GLN A 65 -2.91 -15.06 7.89
N LEU A 66 -2.05 -14.43 7.06
CA LEU A 66 -2.37 -13.22 6.32
C LEU A 66 -3.42 -13.46 5.23
N ASN A 67 -4.19 -12.41 4.94
CA ASN A 67 -5.09 -12.39 3.80
C ASN A 67 -4.30 -12.01 2.53
N LYS A 68 -4.07 -12.98 1.66
CA LYS A 68 -3.32 -12.81 0.39
C LYS A 68 -3.88 -11.69 -0.48
N MET A 69 -5.21 -11.60 -0.59
CA MET A 69 -5.88 -10.60 -1.41
C MET A 69 -5.65 -9.19 -0.87
N ALA A 70 -5.59 -9.02 0.45
CA ALA A 70 -5.31 -7.74 1.09
C ALA A 70 -3.85 -7.29 0.87
N VAL A 71 -2.87 -8.19 0.99
CA VAL A 71 -1.46 -7.88 0.68
C VAL A 71 -1.32 -7.45 -0.78
N LEU A 72 -1.86 -8.24 -1.71
CA LEU A 72 -1.78 -7.94 -3.14
C LEU A 72 -2.56 -6.68 -3.53
N LEU A 73 -3.68 -6.39 -2.85
CA LEU A 73 -4.41 -5.13 -3.06
C LEU A 73 -3.53 -3.93 -2.71
N ALA A 74 -2.80 -3.98 -1.60
CA ALA A 74 -1.89 -2.91 -1.22
C ALA A 74 -0.84 -2.66 -2.31
N MET A 75 -0.25 -3.72 -2.87
CA MET A 75 0.74 -3.61 -3.95
C MET A 75 0.18 -2.99 -5.23
N ILE A 76 -1.07 -3.27 -5.57
CA ILE A 76 -1.73 -2.66 -6.75
C ILE A 76 -2.00 -1.18 -6.50
N ILE A 77 -2.43 -0.84 -5.27
CA ILE A 77 -2.69 0.55 -4.88
C ILE A 77 -1.39 1.36 -4.88
N TRP A 78 -0.31 0.82 -4.32
CA TRP A 78 1.03 1.42 -4.27
C TRP A 78 1.80 1.16 -5.56
N ASN A 79 1.27 1.67 -6.68
CA ASN A 79 1.92 1.65 -7.98
C ASN A 79 2.77 2.91 -8.20
N ILE A 80 3.43 3.02 -9.36
CA ILE A 80 4.32 4.15 -9.69
C ILE A 80 3.67 5.52 -9.46
N PHE A 81 2.39 5.68 -9.78
CA PHE A 81 1.71 6.98 -9.64
C PHE A 81 1.42 7.37 -8.20
N THR A 82 1.18 6.39 -7.33
CA THR A 82 0.86 6.66 -5.91
C THR A 82 2.12 6.66 -5.04
N VAL A 83 3.15 5.91 -5.40
CA VAL A 83 4.40 5.83 -4.63
C VAL A 83 5.34 7.00 -4.92
N VAL A 84 5.35 7.56 -6.14
CA VAL A 84 6.23 8.68 -6.52
C VAL A 84 6.03 9.91 -5.62
N PRO A 85 4.79 10.38 -5.34
CA PRO A 85 4.57 11.48 -4.41
C PRO A 85 5.10 11.16 -3.01
N VAL A 86 4.90 9.93 -2.52
CA VAL A 86 5.40 9.51 -1.21
C VAL A 86 6.92 9.58 -1.17
N TYR A 87 7.60 9.12 -2.23
CA TYR A 87 9.06 9.16 -2.31
C TYR A 87 9.61 10.58 -2.36
N TRP A 88 8.91 11.48 -3.06
CA TRP A 88 9.27 12.89 -3.07
C TRP A 88 9.18 13.51 -1.67
N PHE A 89 8.11 13.22 -0.92
CA PHE A 89 7.98 13.65 0.48
C PHE A 89 9.05 13.02 1.38
N SER A 90 9.33 11.72 1.21
CA SER A 90 10.41 11.05 1.93
C SER A 90 11.74 11.73 1.72
N PHE A 91 12.09 12.08 0.48
CA PHE A 91 13.35 12.79 0.20
C PHE A 91 13.40 14.18 0.84
N LYS A 92 12.31 14.95 0.78
CA LYS A 92 12.24 16.28 1.41
C LYS A 92 12.41 16.21 2.92
N ILE A 93 11.75 15.26 3.57
CA ILE A 93 11.88 15.03 5.02
C ILE A 93 13.30 14.60 5.37
N GLY A 94 13.89 13.71 4.57
CA GLY A 94 15.28 13.30 4.71
C GLY A 94 16.25 14.49 4.71
N GLN A 95 16.16 15.33 3.69
CA GLN A 95 16.97 16.56 3.59
C GLN A 95 16.80 17.48 4.82
N MET A 96 15.57 17.67 5.29
CA MET A 96 15.31 18.50 6.48
C MET A 96 15.95 17.93 7.75
N LEU A 97 16.13 16.61 7.83
CA LEU A 97 16.78 15.95 8.97
C LEU A 97 18.30 15.86 8.82
N SER A 98 18.82 15.90 7.60
CA SER A 98 20.25 15.74 7.28
C SER A 98 21.05 17.04 7.21
N ILE A 99 20.49 18.15 7.69
CA ILE A 99 21.04 19.52 7.58
C ILE A 99 22.50 19.66 8.10
N THR A 100 23.01 18.72 8.91
CA THR A 100 24.31 18.86 9.60
C THR A 100 25.36 17.80 9.23
N SER A 101 25.14 16.93 8.24
CA SER A 101 26.08 15.82 7.98
C SER A 101 26.30 15.56 6.50
N THR A 102 27.24 16.31 5.90
CA THR A 102 27.77 15.98 4.57
C THR A 102 28.55 14.67 4.66
N THR A 103 28.09 13.65 3.95
CA THR A 103 28.81 12.38 3.88
C THR A 103 29.94 12.48 2.85
N THR A 104 31.17 12.56 3.30
CA THR A 104 32.37 12.39 2.45
C THR A 104 32.99 11.02 2.72
N LEU A 105 32.60 10.01 1.94
CA LEU A 105 33.13 8.65 2.06
C LEU A 105 34.00 8.24 0.88
N PHE A 106 33.78 8.82 -0.28
CA PHE A 106 34.53 8.57 -1.50
C PHE A 106 35.36 9.80 -1.90
N SER A 107 36.43 9.59 -2.66
CA SER A 107 37.20 10.69 -3.27
C SER A 107 36.45 11.36 -4.43
N ASN A 108 35.47 10.67 -5.02
CA ASN A 108 34.64 11.18 -6.10
C ASN A 108 33.44 11.97 -5.54
N GLY A 109 33.31 13.23 -5.96
CA GLY A 109 32.19 14.11 -5.58
C GLY A 109 30.81 13.56 -5.95
N LEU A 110 30.64 13.02 -7.17
CA LEU A 110 29.37 12.44 -7.63
C LEU A 110 28.95 11.23 -6.77
N ALA A 111 29.91 10.41 -6.36
CA ALA A 111 29.62 9.25 -5.52
C ALA A 111 29.14 9.68 -4.13
N ASN A 112 29.71 10.75 -3.57
CA ASN A 112 29.26 11.33 -2.31
C ASN A 112 27.86 11.96 -2.43
N GLU A 113 27.57 12.66 -3.53
CA GLU A 113 26.25 13.24 -3.78
C GLU A 113 25.16 12.17 -3.89
N ILE A 114 25.41 11.10 -4.66
CA ILE A 114 24.48 9.96 -4.78
C ILE A 114 24.29 9.30 -3.41
N LEU A 115 25.37 9.11 -2.65
CA LEU A 115 25.29 8.48 -1.33
C LEU A 115 24.49 9.34 -0.35
N GLN A 116 24.72 10.66 -0.36
CA GLN A 116 23.98 11.62 0.46
C GLN A 116 22.49 11.58 0.11
N TYR A 117 22.15 11.63 -1.18
CA TYR A 117 20.77 11.50 -1.67
C TYR A 117 20.11 10.21 -1.19
N LEU A 118 20.79 9.07 -1.34
CA LEU A 118 20.26 7.78 -0.91
C LEU A 118 20.05 7.73 0.59
N LYS A 119 20.98 8.27 1.39
CA LYS A 119 20.85 8.33 2.85
C LYS A 119 19.65 9.17 3.28
N GLU A 120 19.54 10.38 2.76
CA GLU A 120 18.41 11.28 3.04
C GLU A 120 17.09 10.60 2.68
N PHE A 121 17.01 10.03 1.48
CA PHE A 121 15.84 9.30 1.04
C PHE A 121 15.50 8.10 1.94
N MET A 122 16.48 7.30 2.37
CA MET A 122 16.25 6.18 3.30
C MET A 122 15.70 6.66 4.65
N VAL A 123 16.31 7.69 5.24
CA VAL A 123 15.90 8.24 6.54
C VAL A 123 14.46 8.74 6.47
N GLY A 124 14.16 9.58 5.49
CA GLY A 124 12.80 10.11 5.34
C GLY A 124 11.78 9.06 4.90
N ASN A 125 12.18 8.04 4.16
CA ASN A 125 11.28 6.94 3.80
C ASN A 125 10.90 6.11 5.03
N LEU A 126 11.85 5.73 5.88
CA LEU A 126 11.54 5.00 7.11
C LEU A 126 10.59 5.80 8.01
N LEU A 127 10.78 7.11 8.09
CA LEU A 127 9.93 8.00 8.87
C LEU A 127 8.50 8.11 8.33
N ILE A 128 8.31 8.08 7.00
CA ILE A 128 6.99 8.19 6.37
C ILE A 128 6.28 6.84 6.24
N THR A 129 7.02 5.78 5.92
CA THR A 129 6.45 4.46 5.63
C THR A 129 5.75 3.86 6.85
N ILE A 130 6.27 4.09 8.06
CA ILE A 130 5.67 3.61 9.31
C ILE A 130 4.28 4.27 9.55
N PRO A 131 4.15 5.61 9.64
CA PRO A 131 2.86 6.28 9.76
C PRO A 131 1.89 5.93 8.65
N VAL A 132 2.33 5.92 7.39
CA VAL A 132 1.46 5.59 6.25
C VAL A 132 0.92 4.16 6.38
N SER A 133 1.76 3.21 6.77
CA SER A 133 1.33 1.84 7.04
C SER A 133 0.32 1.76 8.20
N ILE A 134 0.57 2.47 9.30
CA ILE A 134 -0.35 2.52 10.45
C ILE A 134 -1.70 3.12 10.04
N ILE A 135 -1.69 4.25 9.33
CA ILE A 135 -2.91 4.90 8.83
C ILE A 135 -3.66 3.94 7.89
N SER A 136 -2.94 3.22 7.02
CA SER A 136 -3.54 2.26 6.09
C SER A 136 -4.27 1.13 6.80
N TYR A 137 -3.80 0.68 7.98
CA TYR A 137 -4.51 -0.28 8.83
C TYR A 137 -5.87 0.27 9.27
N PHE A 138 -5.90 1.48 9.81
CA PHE A 138 -7.13 2.09 10.30
C PHE A 138 -8.11 2.39 9.16
N VAL A 139 -7.62 2.89 8.03
CA VAL A 139 -8.43 3.11 6.83
C VAL A 139 -9.05 1.79 6.37
N ALA A 140 -8.26 0.71 6.25
CA ALA A 140 -8.78 -0.60 5.88
C ALA A 140 -9.83 -1.10 6.89
N MET A 141 -9.61 -0.90 8.18
CA MET A 141 -10.55 -1.27 9.24
C MET A 141 -11.91 -0.58 9.08
N VAL A 142 -11.89 0.74 8.89
CA VAL A 142 -13.11 1.54 8.73
C VAL A 142 -13.87 1.12 7.47
N LEU A 143 -13.16 0.93 6.35
CA LEU A 143 -13.76 0.50 5.08
C LEU A 143 -14.38 -0.90 5.19
N LEU A 144 -13.70 -1.85 5.83
CA LEU A 144 -14.19 -3.22 6.01
C LEU A 144 -15.45 -3.25 6.88
N ARG A 145 -15.42 -2.62 8.05
CA ARG A 145 -16.59 -2.54 8.95
C ARG A 145 -17.79 -1.90 8.26
N LYS A 146 -17.57 -0.76 7.59
CA LYS A 146 -18.63 -0.08 6.82
C LYS A 146 -19.21 -1.00 5.74
N SER A 147 -18.35 -1.72 5.00
CA SER A 147 -18.80 -2.60 3.93
C SER A 147 -19.63 -3.80 4.42
N ARG A 148 -19.31 -4.37 5.58
CA ARG A 148 -20.06 -5.48 6.19
C ARG A 148 -21.41 -5.03 6.73
N LEU A 149 -21.44 -3.92 7.46
CA LEU A 149 -22.70 -3.31 7.94
C LEU A 149 -23.67 -2.98 6.80
N MET A 150 -23.15 -2.45 5.68
CA MET A 150 -23.98 -2.13 4.52
C MET A 150 -24.54 -3.39 3.84
N ARG A 151 -23.86 -4.53 3.91
CA ARG A 151 -24.37 -5.80 3.38
C ARG A 151 -25.49 -6.36 4.24
N GLU A 152 -25.33 -6.32 5.55
CA GLU A 152 -26.38 -6.75 6.50
C GLU A 152 -27.65 -5.92 6.34
N LYS A 153 -27.52 -4.59 6.26
CA LYS A 153 -28.66 -3.68 6.00
C LYS A 153 -29.36 -3.99 4.68
N ARG A 154 -28.60 -4.27 3.61
CA ARG A 154 -29.17 -4.64 2.30
C ARG A 154 -29.87 -6.00 2.33
N ALA A 155 -29.36 -6.97 3.08
CA ALA A 155 -30.00 -8.27 3.26
C ALA A 155 -31.33 -8.13 4.00
N MET A 156 -31.35 -7.36 5.10
CA MET A 156 -32.59 -7.08 5.85
C MET A 156 -33.63 -6.30 5.03
N GLY A 157 -33.19 -5.33 4.22
CA GLY A 157 -34.09 -4.58 3.33
C GLY A 157 -34.78 -5.48 2.30
N LYS A 158 -34.04 -6.40 1.68
CA LYS A 158 -34.61 -7.37 0.73
C LYS A 158 -35.58 -8.36 1.37
N PHE A 159 -35.29 -8.79 2.60
CA PHE A 159 -36.18 -9.67 3.35
C PHE A 159 -37.53 -8.98 3.65
N LYS A 160 -37.51 -7.72 4.09
CA LYS A 160 -38.74 -6.95 4.35
C LYS A 160 -39.57 -6.66 3.09
N SER A 161 -38.93 -6.50 1.93
CA SER A 161 -39.65 -6.27 0.66
C SER A 161 -40.22 -7.52 0.01
N GLY A 162 -39.68 -8.71 0.30
CA GLY A 162 -40.18 -9.99 -0.25
C GLY A 162 -41.32 -10.63 0.52
N ILE A 163 -41.67 -10.07 1.70
CA ILE A 163 -42.81 -10.51 2.53
C ILE A 163 -44.07 -9.68 2.25
N ARG A 164 -43.95 -8.58 1.49
CA ARG A 164 -45.07 -7.79 0.98
C ARG A 164 -45.47 -8.26 -0.40
#